data_AF-A0A6A2XJN3-F1
#
_entry.id   AF-A0A6A2XJN3-F1
#
_cell.length_a   1.000
_cell.length_b   1.000
_cell.length_c   1.000
_cell.angle_alpha   90.00
_cell.angle_beta   90.00
_cell.angle_gamma   90.00
#
_symmetry.space_group_name_H-M   'P 1'
#
loop_
_entity.id
_entity.type
_entity.pdbx_description
1 polymer ?
#
loop_
_entity_poly.entity_id
_entity_poly.type
_entity_poly.pdbx_seq_one_letter_code
_entity_poly.pdbx_strand_id
1 'polypeptide(L)'
;MANGKQANENGIFSIRNIRPGDYTLFAWVPGFIGDYRHEAIITICSGCNIEMGDVLYEPPRDGPTLWEIGIPDRSAAEFYVPDPDPKYINRLFVNHPDRFRQYGLWDRYTELYPDGDLVYKIGVSDYRKDWFFAQVVRYTGTAYSISFVLCDLLFS
;
A
#
# COMPACT_ATOMS: atom_id res chain seq x y z
N MET A 1 -19.70 10.47 -2.13
CA MET A 1 -18.53 10.97 -1.38
C MET A 1 -18.17 9.91 -0.35
N ALA A 2 -16.94 9.39 -0.38
CA ALA A 2 -16.44 8.50 0.66
C ALA A 2 -15.88 9.35 1.80
N ASN A 3 -16.41 9.20 3.01
CA ASN A 3 -15.91 9.87 4.20
C ASN A 3 -15.09 8.86 5.02
N GLY A 4 -13.78 8.80 4.79
CA GLY A 4 -12.87 7.94 5.57
C GLY A 4 -12.62 8.52 6.96
N LYS A 5 -12.65 7.65 7.99
CA LYS A 5 -12.25 7.97 9.37
C LYS A 5 -11.41 6.83 9.93
N GLN A 6 -10.33 7.18 10.60
CA GLN A 6 -9.50 6.22 11.33
C GLN A 6 -10.15 5.94 12.70
N ALA A 7 -10.16 4.68 13.11
CA ALA A 7 -10.55 4.29 14.46
C ALA A 7 -9.49 4.73 15.47
N ASN A 8 -9.89 4.90 16.74
CA ASN A 8 -8.93 5.14 17.82
C ASN A 8 -8.20 3.84 18.21
N GLU A 9 -7.31 3.93 19.19
CA GLU A 9 -6.50 2.81 19.70
C GLU A 9 -7.34 1.63 20.22
N ASN A 10 -8.61 1.88 20.59
CA ASN A 10 -9.55 0.85 21.05
C ASN A 10 -10.42 0.28 19.90
N GLY A 11 -10.14 0.63 18.63
CA GLY A 11 -10.93 0.19 17.49
C GLY A 11 -12.27 0.92 17.30
N ILE A 12 -12.53 1.98 18.07
CA ILE A 12 -13.79 2.72 18.03
C ILE A 12 -13.71 3.84 17.00
N PHE A 13 -14.72 3.94 16.12
CA PHE A 13 -14.84 5.01 15.13
C PHE A 13 -16.24 5.64 15.14
N SER A 14 -16.34 6.89 14.65
CA SER A 14 -17.62 7.54 14.37
C SER A 14 -17.54 8.36 13.09
N ILE A 15 -18.54 8.21 12.23
CA ILE A 15 -18.66 8.96 10.98
C ILE A 15 -19.86 9.89 11.11
N ARG A 16 -19.59 11.20 11.17
CA ARG A 16 -20.61 12.23 11.39
C ARG A 16 -20.96 12.95 10.10
N ASN A 17 -22.12 13.59 10.07
CA ASN A 17 -22.59 14.44 8.96
C ASN A 17 -22.66 13.70 7.62
N ILE A 18 -23.09 12.44 7.65
CA ILE A 18 -23.38 11.66 6.44
C ILE A 18 -24.69 12.17 5.85
N ARG A 19 -24.73 12.34 4.52
CA ARG A 19 -25.97 12.71 3.83
C ARG A 19 -26.95 11.54 3.83
N PRO A 20 -28.27 11.79 3.83
CA PRO A 20 -29.23 10.72 3.66
C PRO A 20 -28.99 9.92 2.37
N GLY A 21 -29.13 8.60 2.43
CA GLY A 21 -28.88 7.68 1.32
C GLY A 21 -28.46 6.28 1.76
N ASP A 22 -28.26 5.41 0.79
CA ASP A 22 -27.84 4.02 0.98
C ASP A 22 -26.33 3.87 0.82
N TYR A 23 -25.69 3.26 1.80
CA TYR A 23 -24.23 3.13 1.88
C TYR A 23 -23.80 1.70 2.20
N THR A 24 -22.58 1.35 1.78
CA THR A 24 -21.87 0.16 2.24
C THR A 24 -20.67 0.60 3.06
N LEU A 25 -20.48 0.00 4.23
CA LEU A 25 -19.30 0.23 5.06
C LEU A 25 -18.14 -0.63 4.56
N PHE A 26 -17.01 0.02 4.31
CA PHE A 26 -15.72 -0.63 4.05
C PHE A 26 -14.74 -0.27 5.16
N ALA A 27 -13.93 -1.23 5.57
CA ALA A 27 -12.84 -1.03 6.52
C ALA A 27 -11.62 -1.87 6.14
N TRP A 28 -10.47 -1.51 6.68
CA TRP A 28 -9.23 -2.28 6.55
C TRP A 28 -8.37 -2.00 7.78
N VAL A 29 -7.49 -2.94 8.11
CA VAL A 29 -6.60 -2.82 9.27
C VAL A 29 -5.16 -2.79 8.76
N PRO A 30 -4.36 -1.75 9.07
CA PRO A 30 -2.95 -1.73 8.73
C PRO A 30 -2.23 -2.98 9.25
N GLY A 31 -1.42 -3.61 8.40
CA GLY A 31 -0.71 -4.84 8.75
C GLY A 31 -1.52 -6.13 8.53
N PHE A 32 -2.74 -6.04 7.99
CA PHE A 32 -3.53 -7.20 7.59
C PHE A 32 -3.94 -7.11 6.11
N ILE A 33 -3.90 -8.26 5.43
CA ILE A 33 -4.26 -8.36 4.02
C ILE A 33 -5.78 -8.41 3.88
N GLY A 34 -6.31 -7.52 3.04
CA GLY A 34 -7.70 -7.55 2.59
C GLY A 34 -8.54 -6.44 3.18
N ASP A 35 -9.80 -6.44 2.75
CA ASP A 35 -10.76 -5.39 3.03
C ASP A 35 -11.98 -6.01 3.69
N TYR A 36 -12.44 -5.39 4.76
CA TYR A 36 -13.77 -5.63 5.29
C TYR A 36 -14.80 -4.92 4.42
N ARG A 37 -15.85 -5.64 4.05
CA ARG A 37 -17.06 -5.08 3.44
C ARG A 37 -18.25 -5.55 4.28
N HIS A 38 -19.03 -4.60 4.77
CA HIS A 38 -20.29 -4.91 5.42
C HIS A 38 -21.29 -5.49 4.41
N GLU A 39 -21.91 -6.61 4.75
CA GLU A 39 -22.80 -7.33 3.83
C GLU A 39 -24.11 -6.58 3.57
N ALA A 40 -24.67 -5.96 4.61
CA ALA A 40 -25.93 -5.23 4.51
C ALA A 40 -25.74 -3.80 4.02
N ILE A 41 -26.77 -3.26 3.37
CA ILE A 41 -26.85 -1.85 3.01
C ILE A 41 -27.29 -1.07 4.25
N ILE A 42 -26.59 0.04 4.51
CA ILE A 42 -26.89 0.96 5.60
C ILE A 42 -27.67 2.13 5.02
N THR A 43 -28.96 2.22 5.36
CA THR A 43 -29.82 3.35 4.97
C THR A 43 -29.73 4.46 6.01
N ILE A 44 -29.18 5.61 5.63
CA ILE A 44 -29.06 6.80 6.47
C ILE A 44 -30.22 7.75 6.16
N CYS A 45 -30.94 8.19 7.20
CA CYS A 45 -31.96 9.23 7.11
C CYS A 45 -31.52 10.50 7.85
N SER A 46 -32.15 11.64 7.54
CA SER A 46 -31.80 12.93 8.15
C SER A 46 -32.01 12.90 9.67
N GLY A 47 -31.00 13.32 10.43
CA GLY A 47 -31.06 13.34 11.90
C GLY A 47 -30.92 11.98 12.58
N CYS A 48 -30.69 10.90 11.82
CA CYS A 48 -30.53 9.57 12.40
C CYS A 48 -29.15 9.37 13.03
N ASN A 49 -29.13 8.61 14.13
CA ASN A 49 -27.93 8.00 14.68
C ASN A 49 -28.06 6.48 14.53
N ILE A 50 -27.06 5.84 13.90
CA ILE A 50 -27.04 4.39 13.69
C ILE A 50 -25.87 3.82 14.47
N GLU A 51 -26.17 2.91 15.39
CA GLU A 51 -25.17 2.11 16.11
C GLU A 51 -25.09 0.74 15.45
N MET A 52 -23.92 0.39 14.91
CA MET A 52 -23.71 -0.89 14.21
C MET A 52 -23.19 -2.00 15.14
N GLY A 53 -22.91 -1.68 16.41
CA GLY A 53 -22.25 -2.58 17.34
C GLY A 53 -20.83 -2.93 16.89
N ASP A 54 -20.38 -4.12 17.23
CA ASP A 54 -19.04 -4.61 16.92
C ASP A 54 -18.95 -5.09 15.46
N VAL A 55 -17.93 -4.61 14.76
CA VAL A 55 -17.60 -5.04 13.40
C VAL A 55 -16.42 -6.00 13.48
N LEU A 56 -16.67 -7.29 13.25
CA LEU A 56 -15.63 -8.32 13.22
C LEU A 56 -15.01 -8.41 11.81
N TYR A 57 -13.70 -8.25 11.75
CA TYR A 57 -12.91 -8.50 10.54
C TYR A 57 -11.99 -9.70 10.77
N GLU A 58 -12.21 -10.75 10.00
CA GLU A 58 -11.34 -11.92 9.93
C GLU A 58 -10.51 -11.83 8.65
N PRO A 59 -9.19 -11.61 8.75
CA PRO A 59 -8.33 -11.54 7.58
C PRO A 59 -8.39 -12.87 6.80
N PRO A 60 -8.63 -12.84 5.47
CA PRO A 60 -8.68 -14.06 4.66
C PRO A 60 -7.32 -14.77 4.72
N ARG A 61 -7.30 -15.99 5.27
CA ARG A 61 -6.12 -16.86 5.31
C ARG A 61 -6.53 -18.32 5.14
N ASP A 62 -6.01 -18.96 4.10
CA ASP A 62 -6.19 -20.39 3.82
C ASP A 62 -5.01 -21.25 4.34
N GLY A 63 -3.99 -20.63 4.95
CA GLY A 63 -2.80 -21.32 5.43
C GLY A 63 -1.75 -20.38 6.05
N PRO A 64 -0.61 -20.95 6.50
CA PRO A 64 0.49 -20.15 7.02
C PRO A 64 1.14 -19.32 5.90
N THR A 65 1.47 -18.06 6.21
CA THR A 65 2.25 -17.20 5.32
C THR A 65 3.66 -17.76 5.15
N LEU A 66 4.07 -18.05 3.92
CA LEU A 66 5.43 -18.53 3.62
C LEU A 66 6.47 -17.40 3.63
N TRP A 67 6.10 -16.27 3.04
CA TRP A 67 6.90 -15.05 3.03
C TRP A 67 6.01 -13.83 2.79
N GLU A 68 6.50 -12.65 3.17
CA GLU A 68 5.86 -11.36 2.96
C GLU A 68 6.94 -10.33 2.59
N ILE A 69 6.61 -9.43 1.66
CA ILE A 69 7.47 -8.31 1.28
C ILE A 69 6.73 -7.02 1.63
N GLY A 70 7.30 -6.22 2.53
CA GLY A 70 6.69 -4.97 3.00
C GLY A 70 5.67 -5.17 4.10
N ILE A 71 4.84 -4.14 4.33
CA ILE A 71 3.79 -4.13 5.34
C ILE A 71 2.47 -3.87 4.61
N PRO A 72 1.40 -4.68 4.80
CA PRO A 72 0.11 -4.41 4.18
C PRO A 72 -0.62 -3.26 4.88
N ASP A 73 -0.06 -2.05 4.81
CA ASP A 73 -0.61 -0.81 5.37
C ASP A 73 -1.09 0.17 4.28
N ARG A 74 -1.05 -0.25 3.01
CA ARG A 74 -1.38 0.54 1.81
C ARG A 74 -0.48 1.76 1.60
N SER A 75 0.70 1.74 2.20
CA SER A 75 1.78 2.67 1.94
C SER A 75 2.83 2.04 1.04
N ALA A 76 3.74 2.87 0.54
CA ALA A 76 5.00 2.44 -0.05
C ALA A 76 6.20 3.04 0.71
N ALA A 77 5.93 3.64 1.87
CA ALA A 77 6.90 4.40 2.65
C ALA A 77 8.02 3.53 3.22
N GLU A 78 7.75 2.24 3.41
CA GLU A 78 8.69 1.27 3.96
C GLU A 78 9.65 0.69 2.92
N PHE A 79 9.36 0.87 1.63
CA PHE A 79 10.18 0.36 0.54
C PHE A 79 11.33 1.31 0.17
N TYR A 80 12.21 0.85 -0.72
CA TYR A 80 13.28 1.68 -1.23
C TYR A 80 12.77 2.77 -2.18
N VAL A 81 12.80 4.00 -1.68
CA VAL A 81 12.48 5.22 -2.45
C VAL A 81 13.80 5.90 -2.81
N PRO A 82 14.16 6.05 -4.09
CA PRO A 82 15.42 6.70 -4.47
C PRO A 82 15.40 8.20 -4.17
N ASP A 83 16.57 8.82 -4.18
CA ASP A 83 16.63 10.28 -4.16
C ASP A 83 16.17 10.85 -5.52
N PRO A 84 15.40 11.95 -5.51
CA PRO A 84 14.87 12.54 -6.73
C PRO A 84 15.96 13.21 -7.57
N ASP A 85 15.69 13.38 -8.86
CA ASP A 85 16.51 14.25 -9.71
C ASP A 85 16.50 15.69 -9.13
N PRO A 86 17.67 16.26 -8.78
CA PRO A 86 17.78 17.62 -8.24
C PRO A 86 17.11 18.68 -9.11
N LYS A 87 17.00 18.44 -10.43
CA LYS A 87 16.38 19.36 -11.39
C LYS A 87 14.87 19.46 -11.22
N TYR A 88 14.22 18.40 -10.75
CA TYR A 88 12.75 18.32 -10.64
C TYR A 88 12.28 18.17 -9.18
N ILE A 89 13.11 18.58 -8.23
CA ILE A 89 12.84 18.37 -6.81
C ILE A 89 11.61 19.16 -6.34
N ASN A 90 10.62 18.46 -5.78
CA ASN A 90 9.50 19.10 -5.09
C ASN A 90 9.85 19.27 -3.61
N ARG A 91 10.01 20.52 -3.17
CA ARG A 91 10.39 20.87 -1.79
C ARG A 91 9.40 20.36 -0.73
N LEU A 92 8.14 20.09 -1.09
CA LEU A 92 7.13 19.55 -0.17
C LEU A 92 7.51 18.15 0.35
N PHE A 93 8.23 17.37 -0.45
CA PHE A 93 8.54 15.97 -0.14
C PHE A 93 9.97 15.73 0.36
N VAL A 94 10.78 16.80 0.48
CA VAL A 94 12.14 16.71 1.02
C VAL A 94 12.07 16.39 2.51
N ASN A 95 12.74 15.31 2.93
CA ASN A 95 12.68 14.79 4.31
C ASN A 95 11.25 14.51 4.81
N HIS A 96 10.32 14.21 3.90
CA HIS A 96 8.93 13.95 4.22
C HIS A 96 8.67 12.43 4.29
N PRO A 97 7.82 11.94 5.21
CA PRO A 97 7.43 10.52 5.26
C PRO A 97 6.83 10.04 3.93
N ASP A 98 6.07 10.90 3.25
CA ASP A 98 5.52 10.63 1.92
C ASP A 98 6.48 10.91 0.75
N ARG A 99 7.81 10.78 0.92
CA ARG A 99 8.78 11.04 -0.16
C ARG A 99 8.52 10.24 -1.43
N PHE A 100 7.91 9.05 -1.30
CA PHE A 100 7.49 8.19 -2.43
C PHE A 100 6.48 8.86 -3.37
N ARG A 101 5.81 9.94 -2.95
CA ARG A 101 4.88 10.72 -3.78
C ARG A 101 5.57 11.76 -4.66
N GLN A 102 6.90 11.86 -4.59
CA GLN A 102 7.63 12.81 -5.41
C GLN A 102 7.60 12.41 -6.88
N TYR A 103 7.26 13.39 -7.73
CA TYR A 103 7.16 13.18 -9.17
C TYR A 103 8.51 12.81 -9.79
N GLY A 104 8.51 11.91 -10.76
CA GLY A 104 9.70 11.52 -11.53
C GLY A 104 10.60 10.48 -10.84
N LEU A 105 10.24 10.01 -9.64
CA LEU A 105 11.02 8.98 -8.94
C LEU A 105 11.11 7.65 -9.70
N TRP A 106 10.10 7.31 -10.50
CA TRP A 106 10.11 6.10 -11.34
C TRP A 106 11.21 6.13 -12.40
N ASP A 107 11.57 7.31 -12.93
CA ASP A 107 12.61 7.43 -13.95
C ASP A 107 14.00 7.03 -13.40
N ARG A 108 14.19 7.17 -12.08
CA ARG A 108 15.41 6.75 -11.38
C ARG A 108 15.65 5.24 -11.46
N TYR A 109 14.62 4.43 -11.73
CA TYR A 109 14.77 2.97 -11.79
C TYR A 109 15.76 2.55 -12.88
N THR A 110 15.64 3.11 -14.09
CA THR A 110 16.55 2.76 -15.20
C THR A 110 17.98 3.21 -14.93
N GLU A 111 18.16 4.27 -14.14
CA GLU A 111 19.49 4.75 -13.74
C GLU A 111 20.15 3.84 -12.69
N LEU A 112 19.35 3.30 -11.76
CA LEU A 112 19.82 2.41 -10.69
C LEU A 112 20.04 0.98 -11.18
N TYR A 113 19.27 0.57 -12.18
CA TYR A 113 19.28 -0.77 -12.75
C TYR A 113 19.55 -0.71 -14.26
N PRO A 114 20.75 -0.25 -14.70
CA PRO A 114 21.03 -0.02 -16.11
C PRO A 114 21.12 -1.32 -16.92
N ASP A 115 21.71 -2.37 -16.33
CA ASP A 115 22.10 -3.59 -17.05
C ASP A 115 21.12 -4.77 -16.88
N GLY A 116 20.16 -4.66 -15.97
CA GLY A 116 19.21 -5.72 -15.63
C GLY A 116 18.10 -5.22 -14.72
N ASP A 117 17.10 -6.04 -14.43
CA ASP A 117 15.99 -5.68 -13.54
C ASP A 117 16.28 -6.15 -12.09
N LEU A 118 15.48 -5.65 -11.13
CA LEU A 118 15.61 -5.95 -9.71
C LEU A 118 15.46 -7.46 -9.41
N VAL A 119 16.44 -8.01 -8.69
CA VAL A 119 16.42 -9.40 -8.19
C VAL A 119 16.28 -9.39 -6.67
N TYR A 120 15.17 -9.95 -6.16
CA TYR A 120 14.88 -9.98 -4.73
C TYR A 120 14.96 -11.41 -4.19
N LYS A 121 15.82 -11.65 -3.21
CA LYS A 121 16.05 -12.98 -2.63
C LYS A 121 15.31 -13.10 -1.30
N ILE A 122 14.37 -14.03 -1.19
CA ILE A 122 13.63 -14.27 0.05
C ILE A 122 14.60 -14.68 1.15
N GLY A 123 14.44 -14.08 2.34
CA GLY A 123 15.29 -14.33 3.51
C GLY A 123 16.69 -13.72 3.45
N VAL A 124 17.08 -13.06 2.35
CA VAL A 124 18.40 -12.41 2.20
C VAL A 124 18.27 -10.91 1.92
N SER A 125 17.38 -10.53 1.00
CA SER A 125 17.14 -9.13 0.65
C SER A 125 16.35 -8.41 1.73
N ASP A 126 16.61 -7.11 1.90
CA ASP A 126 15.91 -6.22 2.83
C ASP A 126 14.92 -5.37 2.02
N TYR A 127 13.61 -5.58 2.19
CA TYR A 127 12.57 -4.85 1.44
C TYR A 127 12.68 -3.31 1.58
N ARG A 128 13.33 -2.81 2.64
CA ARG A 128 13.51 -1.37 2.86
C ARG A 128 14.57 -0.75 1.94
N LYS A 129 15.42 -1.57 1.35
CA LYS A 129 16.59 -1.16 0.57
C LYS A 129 16.66 -1.79 -0.81
N ASP A 130 16.21 -3.04 -0.90
CA ASP A 130 16.37 -3.90 -2.07
C ASP A 130 15.05 -4.08 -2.83
N TRP A 131 13.94 -3.54 -2.33
CA TRP A 131 12.66 -3.55 -3.03
C TRP A 131 12.27 -2.13 -3.43
N PHE A 132 12.35 -1.85 -4.72
CA PHE A 132 12.00 -0.53 -5.25
C PHE A 132 10.51 -0.25 -5.04
N PHE A 133 10.17 0.97 -4.59
CA PHE A 133 8.81 1.32 -4.15
C PHE A 133 7.71 1.21 -5.22
N ALA A 134 8.08 1.13 -6.51
CA ALA A 134 7.15 1.06 -7.64
C ALA A 134 7.59 0.01 -8.67
N GLN A 135 6.65 -0.76 -9.20
CA GLN A 135 6.96 -1.69 -10.29
C GLN A 135 6.87 -0.95 -11.62
N VAL A 136 8.03 -0.68 -12.20
CA VAL A 136 8.17 0.18 -13.38
C VAL A 136 8.87 -0.57 -14.50
N VAL A 137 8.52 -0.22 -15.72
CA VAL A 137 9.15 -0.80 -16.91
C VAL A 137 10.51 -0.14 -17.15
N ARG A 138 11.52 -0.96 -17.44
CA ARG A 138 12.83 -0.47 -17.88
C ARG A 138 12.85 -0.35 -19.39
N TYR A 139 13.27 0.80 -19.91
CA TYR A 139 13.50 0.95 -21.34
C TYR A 139 14.90 0.43 -21.70
N THR A 140 14.97 -0.62 -22.52
CA THR A 140 16.22 -1.27 -22.93
C THR A 140 16.82 -0.68 -24.22
N GLY A 141 16.27 0.44 -24.71
CA GLY A 141 16.64 1.04 -26.00
C GLY A 141 15.77 0.57 -27.16
N THR A 142 15.14 -0.60 -27.06
CA THR A 142 14.25 -1.17 -28.10
C THR A 142 12.89 -1.61 -27.56
N ALA A 143 12.81 -1.97 -26.28
CA ALA A 143 11.58 -2.44 -25.65
C ALA A 143 11.49 -2.02 -24.17
N TYR A 144 10.30 -2.14 -23.61
CA TYR A 144 10.05 -2.02 -22.19
C TYR A 144 9.98 -3.41 -21.59
N SER A 145 10.83 -3.72 -20.60
CA SER A 145 10.84 -5.02 -19.91
C SER A 145 10.67 -4.85 -18.41
N ILE A 146 10.12 -5.88 -17.78
CA ILE A 146 10.08 -6.01 -16.33
C ILE A 146 10.31 -7.49 -15.99
N SER A 147 11.33 -7.78 -15.19
CA SER A 147 11.72 -9.13 -14.80
C SER A 147 11.98 -9.15 -13.30
N PHE A 148 11.32 -10.04 -12.58
CA PHE A 148 11.59 -10.28 -11.16
C PHE A 148 12.03 -11.71 -10.99
N VAL A 149 13.18 -11.90 -10.36
CA VAL A 149 13.60 -13.21 -9.89
C VAL A 149 13.38 -13.25 -8.40
N LEU A 150 12.46 -14.11 -7.98
CA LEU A 150 12.25 -14.48 -6.59
C LEU A 150 13.01 -15.78 -6.35
N CYS A 151 14.06 -15.74 -5.52
CA CYS A 151 14.76 -16.95 -5.10
C CYS A 151 14.36 -17.31 -3.67
N ASP A 152 13.75 -18.48 -3.51
CA ASP A 152 13.59 -19.12 -2.21
C ASP A 152 14.80 -20.02 -1.92
N LEU A 153 15.43 -19.84 -0.76
CA LEU A 153 16.49 -20.73 -0.27
C LEU A 153 15.94 -21.95 0.48
N LEU A 154 14.62 -22.07 0.62
CA LEU A 154 13.98 -23.13 1.42
C LEU A 154 13.88 -24.49 0.72
N PHE A 155 14.37 -24.64 -0.52
CA PHE A 155 14.39 -25.89 -1.27
C PHE A 155 15.75 -26.23 -1.90
N SER A 156 16.87 -25.97 -1.20
CA SER A 156 18.19 -26.51 -1.55
C SER A 156 18.58 -27.69 -0.69
#